data_AF-A0A349MDD3-F1
#
_entry.id   AF-A0A349MDD3-F1
#
_cell.length_a   1.000
_cell.length_b   1.000
_cell.length_c   1.000
_cell.angle_alpha   90.00
_cell.angle_beta   90.00
_cell.angle_gamma   90.00
#
_symmetry.space_group_name_H-M   'P 1'
#
loop_
_entity.id
_entity.type
_entity.pdbx_description
1 polymer ?
#
loop_
_entity_poly.entity_id
_entity_poly.type
_entity_poly.pdbx_seq_one_letter_code
_entity_poly.pdbx_strand_id
1 'polypeptide(L)'
;LLDPNDGVMWDISPASIGNRESYPTSLEAYASLYDQENGGSPSPGHSVNPFTGQPYESNVVPRGDYARVLAEFWADGPDSETPPGHWFTILNYVSDHPELVKQFHGEGEILADLEWDVKAYLALGGAMHDCAIAAWGAKGWYDTSRPVTAIRGMADLGQRTDPSASNYHPGGLPLIPGRIETIQPGDALAGDFGLNVGEIKIWGWKGSSAINNVDTDFAGVGWVLAKSWEPYQRPSFVSPPFAGYVSGHSTFSRAAAEVLTAFTGDAYFPGGMGQFVAPADEFLVFEDGPSVDIELQWATYRDASDECSLSRIYGGIHPYFDDVPGRLMGIEIGLDAFDRAASFFGDGLTEITCDVGPDTDTCPADLNNDGFIVIGDVLIFLGDFGCTVDCAADINGDGFVNVQDLLDGILSNFGTACP
;
A
#
# COMPACT_ATOMS: atom_id res chain seq x y z
N LEU A 1 18.60 -8.53 7.67
CA LEU A 1 17.88 -8.24 6.42
C LEU A 1 18.60 -7.15 5.65
N LEU A 2 18.78 -5.97 6.22
CA LEU A 2 19.40 -4.80 5.55
C LEU A 2 20.93 -4.85 5.42
N ASP A 3 21.58 -5.99 5.66
CA ASP A 3 23.05 -6.06 5.57
C ASP A 3 23.43 -6.53 4.17
N PRO A 4 24.16 -5.72 3.37
CA PRO A 4 24.62 -6.16 2.05
C PRO A 4 25.54 -7.39 2.10
N ASN A 5 26.16 -7.65 3.26
CA ASN A 5 27.14 -8.72 3.42
C ASN A 5 26.59 -9.94 4.19
N ASP A 6 25.27 -10.07 4.35
CA ASP A 6 24.71 -11.26 5.03
C ASP A 6 24.85 -12.56 4.21
N GLY A 7 25.23 -12.46 2.94
CA GLY A 7 25.49 -13.58 2.04
C GLY A 7 24.22 -14.34 1.62
N VAL A 8 23.04 -13.80 1.92
CA VAL A 8 21.75 -14.40 1.55
C VAL A 8 21.32 -13.84 0.20
N MET A 9 21.01 -14.75 -0.73
CA MET A 9 20.49 -14.41 -2.05
C MET A 9 19.00 -14.75 -2.12
N TRP A 10 18.22 -13.90 -2.79
CA TRP A 10 16.79 -14.10 -3.04
C TRP A 10 16.49 -14.03 -4.52
N ASP A 11 15.61 -14.92 -4.97
CA ASP A 11 14.95 -14.75 -6.25
C ASP A 11 13.79 -13.77 -6.08
N ILE A 12 13.92 -12.59 -6.68
CA ILE A 12 12.93 -11.50 -6.62
C ILE A 12 12.09 -11.40 -7.90
N SER A 13 12.18 -12.39 -8.79
CA SER A 13 11.38 -12.42 -10.01
C SER A 13 9.89 -12.62 -9.70
N PRO A 14 9.00 -12.30 -10.67
CA PRO A 14 7.60 -12.63 -10.54
C PRO A 14 7.33 -14.13 -10.39
N ALA A 15 8.26 -15.02 -10.76
CA ALA A 15 8.15 -16.46 -10.50
C ALA A 15 8.18 -16.82 -9.02
N SER A 16 8.81 -15.99 -8.17
CA SER A 16 9.01 -16.26 -6.75
C SER A 16 8.22 -15.33 -5.83
N ILE A 17 7.85 -14.13 -6.30
CA ILE A 17 7.15 -13.10 -5.51
C ILE A 17 5.88 -12.65 -6.24
N GLY A 18 4.81 -12.39 -5.48
CA GLY A 18 3.52 -11.91 -6.00
C GLY A 18 2.42 -12.98 -6.06
N ASN A 19 1.38 -12.70 -6.84
CA ASN A 19 0.21 -13.55 -7.05
C ASN A 19 -0.60 -13.84 -5.77
N ARG A 20 -0.79 -12.82 -4.92
CA ARG A 20 -1.61 -12.94 -3.72
C ARG A 20 -3.06 -12.61 -4.01
N GLU A 21 -3.96 -13.54 -3.66
CA GLU A 21 -5.40 -13.37 -3.89
C GLU A 21 -6.15 -12.71 -2.74
N SER A 22 -5.65 -12.85 -1.51
CA SER A 22 -6.34 -12.33 -0.31
C SER A 22 -5.36 -11.95 0.81
N TYR A 23 -5.85 -11.11 1.72
CA TYR A 23 -5.14 -10.71 2.92
C TYR A 23 -5.82 -11.28 4.17
N PRO A 24 -5.05 -11.52 5.27
CA PRO A 24 -5.66 -11.86 6.55
C PRO A 24 -6.60 -10.73 7.01
N THR A 25 -7.69 -11.09 7.70
CA THR A 25 -8.74 -10.15 8.14
C THR A 25 -8.84 -10.01 9.66
N SER A 26 -8.00 -10.70 10.44
CA SER A 26 -7.92 -10.56 11.90
C SER A 26 -6.53 -10.10 12.33
N LEU A 27 -6.48 -9.35 13.43
CA LEU A 27 -5.25 -8.78 13.97
C LEU A 27 -4.20 -9.85 14.29
N GLU A 28 -4.63 -11.00 14.80
CA GLU A 28 -3.76 -12.14 15.13
C GLU A 28 -3.13 -12.75 13.88
N ALA A 29 -3.83 -12.68 12.74
CA ALA A 29 -3.39 -13.24 11.48
C ALA A 29 -2.55 -12.25 10.65
N TYR A 30 -2.58 -10.94 10.90
CA TYR A 30 -1.80 -9.97 10.12
C TYR A 30 -0.30 -10.25 10.11
N ALA A 31 0.23 -10.77 11.23
CA ALA A 31 1.63 -11.12 11.33
C ALA A 31 2.04 -12.26 10.36
N SER A 32 1.11 -13.13 9.95
CA SER A 32 1.41 -14.26 9.05
C SER A 32 1.71 -13.82 7.62
N LEU A 33 1.40 -12.56 7.27
CA LEU A 33 1.72 -11.98 5.97
C LEU A 33 3.24 -11.82 5.76
N TYR A 34 4.01 -11.80 6.84
CA TYR A 34 5.44 -11.51 6.83
C TYR A 34 6.23 -12.65 7.47
N ASP A 35 7.36 -13.01 6.86
CA ASP A 35 8.31 -13.94 7.50
C ASP A 35 9.16 -13.16 8.51
N GLN A 36 8.89 -13.39 9.80
CA GLN A 36 9.58 -12.71 10.90
C GLN A 36 11.08 -13.05 10.98
N GLU A 37 11.48 -14.24 10.55
CA GLU A 37 12.86 -14.72 10.70
C GLU A 37 13.72 -14.41 9.48
N ASN A 38 13.20 -14.71 8.30
CA ASN A 38 13.93 -14.54 7.05
C ASN A 38 13.61 -13.23 6.34
N GLY A 39 12.54 -12.54 6.73
CA GLY A 39 12.04 -11.35 6.04
C GLY A 39 11.26 -11.68 4.77
N GLY A 40 10.60 -10.67 4.21
CA GLY A 40 9.77 -10.84 3.02
C GLY A 40 8.33 -11.12 3.36
N SER A 41 7.53 -11.27 2.32
CA SER A 41 6.11 -11.56 2.40
C SER A 41 5.84 -12.80 1.54
N PRO A 42 5.91 -14.02 2.11
CA PRO A 42 5.77 -15.25 1.34
C PRO A 42 4.50 -15.25 0.48
N SER A 43 4.65 -15.64 -0.78
CA SER A 43 3.60 -15.55 -1.79
C SER A 43 3.77 -16.63 -2.86
N PRO A 44 2.72 -16.98 -3.63
CA PRO A 44 2.79 -18.05 -4.62
C PRO A 44 3.69 -17.77 -5.83
N GLY A 45 3.81 -16.50 -6.25
CA GLY A 45 4.44 -16.12 -7.51
C GLY A 45 3.60 -16.51 -8.74
N HIS A 46 4.04 -16.03 -9.90
CA HIS A 46 3.49 -16.28 -11.23
C HIS A 46 4.42 -17.21 -12.01
N SER A 47 4.00 -18.43 -12.30
CA SER A 47 4.87 -19.39 -13.02
C SER A 47 5.12 -19.05 -14.49
N VAL A 48 4.20 -18.33 -15.15
CA VAL A 48 4.20 -18.06 -16.59
C VAL A 48 3.75 -16.62 -16.83
N ASN A 49 4.45 -15.91 -17.71
CA ASN A 49 4.02 -14.61 -18.22
C ASN A 49 2.86 -14.83 -19.22
N PRO A 50 1.66 -14.28 -18.98
CA PRO A 50 0.49 -14.54 -19.81
C PRO A 50 0.60 -13.95 -21.23
N PHE A 51 1.40 -12.89 -21.41
CA PHE A 51 1.61 -12.23 -22.69
C PHE A 51 2.56 -13.03 -23.59
N THR A 52 3.68 -13.50 -23.05
CA THR A 52 4.70 -14.25 -23.83
C THR A 52 4.45 -15.76 -23.87
N GLY A 53 3.67 -16.29 -22.92
CA GLY A 53 3.48 -17.72 -22.72
C GLY A 53 4.72 -18.47 -22.22
N GLN A 54 5.78 -17.74 -21.83
CA GLN A 54 7.02 -18.32 -21.29
C GLN A 54 7.06 -18.20 -19.75
N PRO A 55 7.80 -19.09 -19.07
CA PRO A 55 8.08 -18.92 -17.65
C PRO A 55 8.80 -17.60 -17.35
N TYR A 56 8.52 -16.96 -16.22
CA TYR A 56 9.35 -15.83 -15.77
C TYR A 56 10.75 -16.33 -15.44
N GLU A 57 11.76 -15.58 -15.88
CA GLU A 57 13.16 -15.90 -15.59
C GLU A 57 13.49 -15.56 -14.13
N SER A 58 14.37 -16.36 -13.53
CA SER A 58 14.83 -16.14 -12.15
C SER A 58 15.67 -14.87 -12.06
N ASN A 59 15.46 -14.07 -11.02
CA ASN A 59 16.15 -12.81 -10.77
C ASN A 59 16.78 -12.88 -9.38
N VAL A 60 17.99 -13.46 -9.29
CA VAL A 60 18.65 -13.75 -8.01
C VAL A 60 19.58 -12.62 -7.60
N VAL A 61 19.26 -11.94 -6.50
CA VAL A 61 19.99 -10.78 -6.00
C VAL A 61 20.34 -10.89 -4.51
N PRO A 62 21.34 -10.15 -4.00
CA PRO A 62 21.60 -10.06 -2.57
C PRO A 62 20.37 -9.50 -1.83
N ARG A 63 19.92 -10.20 -0.79
CA ARG A 63 18.75 -9.78 0.01
C ARG A 63 18.92 -8.39 0.61
N GLY A 64 20.14 -8.08 1.09
CA GLY A 64 20.45 -6.79 1.68
C GLY A 64 20.31 -5.63 0.70
N ASP A 65 20.64 -5.86 -0.58
CA ASP A 65 20.47 -4.86 -1.62
C ASP A 65 19.00 -4.66 -1.96
N TYR A 66 18.27 -5.75 -2.23
CA TYR A 66 16.85 -5.70 -2.52
C TYR A 66 16.05 -5.01 -1.42
N ALA A 67 16.24 -5.38 -0.15
CA ALA A 67 15.46 -4.80 0.96
C ALA A 67 15.71 -3.29 1.13
N ARG A 68 16.94 -2.82 0.89
CA ARG A 68 17.34 -1.40 0.97
C ARG A 68 16.81 -0.61 -0.22
N VAL A 69 17.01 -1.12 -1.44
CA VAL A 69 16.45 -0.55 -2.67
C VAL A 69 14.94 -0.42 -2.54
N LEU A 70 14.27 -1.47 -2.08
CA LEU A 70 12.82 -1.46 -1.94
C LEU A 70 12.32 -0.41 -0.94
N ALA A 71 12.98 -0.32 0.22
CA ALA A 71 12.63 0.67 1.24
C ALA A 71 12.79 2.11 0.77
N GLU A 72 13.71 2.36 -0.17
CA GLU A 72 14.01 3.68 -0.71
C GLU A 72 13.20 4.03 -1.97
N PHE A 73 13.01 3.07 -2.88
CA PHE A 73 12.19 3.26 -4.09
C PHE A 73 10.77 3.69 -3.75
N TRP A 74 10.16 3.06 -2.73
CA TRP A 74 8.83 3.42 -2.24
C TRP A 74 8.87 4.41 -1.05
N ALA A 75 9.99 5.10 -0.81
CA ALA A 75 10.10 6.05 0.30
C ALA A 75 9.28 7.33 0.07
N ASP A 76 9.19 7.76 -1.19
CA ASP A 76 8.45 8.94 -1.64
C ASP A 76 8.74 10.18 -0.77
N GLY A 77 10.00 10.60 -0.79
CA GLY A 77 10.56 11.66 0.05
C GLY A 77 10.23 13.09 -0.41
N PRO A 78 10.74 14.11 0.31
CA PRO A 78 10.42 15.53 0.06
C PRO A 78 10.82 16.04 -1.34
N ASP A 79 11.80 15.40 -1.96
CA ASP A 79 12.35 15.76 -3.28
C ASP A 79 11.85 14.83 -4.40
N SER A 80 10.87 13.97 -4.13
CA SER A 80 10.21 13.11 -5.12
C SER A 80 8.70 13.36 -5.14
N GLU A 81 7.99 12.67 -6.02
CA GLU A 81 6.56 12.50 -5.90
C GLU A 81 6.22 11.92 -4.51
N THR A 82 5.09 12.35 -3.96
CA THR A 82 4.49 11.68 -2.79
C THR A 82 3.83 10.37 -3.25
N PRO A 83 3.42 9.46 -2.35
CA PRO A 83 2.85 8.16 -2.74
C PRO A 83 1.76 8.18 -3.83
N PRO A 84 0.76 9.08 -3.80
CA PRO A 84 -0.20 9.14 -4.90
C PRO A 84 0.46 9.54 -6.23
N GLY A 85 1.45 10.44 -6.21
CA GLY A 85 2.19 10.86 -7.39
C GLY A 85 3.04 9.74 -8.00
N HIS A 86 3.64 8.86 -7.19
CA HIS A 86 4.34 7.68 -7.69
C HIS A 86 3.38 6.79 -8.51
N TRP A 87 2.13 6.62 -8.09
CA TRP A 87 1.17 5.87 -8.89
C TRP A 87 0.76 6.56 -10.19
N PHE A 88 0.88 7.88 -10.28
CA PHE A 88 0.79 8.59 -11.57
C PHE A 88 2.01 8.36 -12.46
N THR A 89 3.22 8.25 -11.90
CA THR A 89 4.41 7.90 -12.73
C THR A 89 4.28 6.49 -13.29
N ILE A 90 3.76 5.55 -12.50
CA ILE A 90 3.43 4.20 -12.96
C ILE A 90 2.33 4.23 -14.03
N LEU A 91 1.27 5.01 -13.83
CA LEU A 91 0.22 5.17 -14.85
C LEU A 91 0.80 5.69 -16.18
N ASN A 92 1.70 6.68 -16.13
CA ASN A 92 2.35 7.21 -17.32
C ASN A 92 3.24 6.15 -17.98
N TYR A 93 4.02 5.40 -17.20
CA TYR A 93 4.81 4.26 -17.70
C TYR A 93 3.93 3.24 -18.44
N VAL A 94 2.79 2.88 -17.86
CA VAL A 94 1.81 1.97 -18.49
C VAL A 94 1.24 2.58 -19.77
N SER A 95 0.82 3.85 -19.71
CA SER A 95 0.18 4.57 -20.82
C SER A 95 1.07 4.75 -22.03
N ASP A 96 2.39 4.89 -21.81
CA ASP A 96 3.40 5.03 -22.85
C ASP A 96 3.97 3.69 -23.33
N HIS A 97 3.57 2.56 -22.71
CA HIS A 97 4.11 1.25 -23.05
C HIS A 97 3.67 0.81 -24.47
N PRO A 98 4.59 0.37 -25.34
CA PRO A 98 4.27 0.06 -26.74
C PRO A 98 3.31 -1.13 -26.91
N GLU A 99 3.21 -2.00 -25.91
CA GLU A 99 2.31 -3.16 -25.92
C GLU A 99 0.94 -2.88 -25.29
N LEU A 100 0.71 -1.68 -24.75
CA LEU A 100 -0.60 -1.28 -24.27
C LEU A 100 -1.53 -0.99 -25.46
N VAL A 101 -2.72 -1.58 -25.43
CA VAL A 101 -3.84 -1.15 -26.27
C VAL A 101 -4.74 -0.26 -25.43
N LYS A 102 -4.85 1.03 -25.80
CA LYS A 102 -5.59 2.06 -25.05
C LYS A 102 -7.11 1.90 -25.18
N GLN A 103 -7.65 0.84 -24.61
CA GLN A 103 -9.07 0.53 -24.56
C GLN A 103 -9.57 0.64 -23.12
N PHE A 104 -10.66 1.39 -22.90
CA PHE A 104 -11.27 1.48 -21.58
C PHE A 104 -11.84 0.12 -21.18
N HIS A 105 -11.47 -0.38 -19.99
CA HIS A 105 -11.76 -1.74 -19.52
C HIS A 105 -11.18 -2.85 -20.42
N GLY A 106 -10.20 -2.54 -21.28
CA GLY A 106 -9.67 -3.49 -22.26
C GLY A 106 -10.66 -3.87 -23.36
N GLU A 107 -11.77 -3.14 -23.49
CA GLU A 107 -12.84 -3.39 -24.46
C GLU A 107 -13.15 -2.13 -25.31
N GLY A 108 -13.95 -2.30 -26.35
CA GLY A 108 -14.46 -1.18 -27.15
C GLY A 108 -13.46 -0.56 -28.12
N GLU A 109 -13.61 0.74 -28.40
CA GLU A 109 -12.75 1.46 -29.34
C GLU A 109 -11.39 1.82 -28.70
N ILE A 110 -10.35 1.88 -29.54
CA ILE A 110 -9.04 2.40 -29.11
C ILE A 110 -9.18 3.91 -28.94
N LEU A 111 -8.98 4.37 -27.71
CA LEU A 111 -9.05 5.77 -27.34
C LEU A 111 -7.88 6.56 -27.92
N ALA A 112 -8.12 7.82 -28.26
CA ALA A 112 -7.04 8.76 -28.54
C ALA A 112 -6.25 9.07 -27.26
N ASP A 113 -4.96 9.38 -27.40
CA ASP A 113 -4.05 9.60 -26.25
C ASP A 113 -4.62 10.60 -25.22
N LEU A 114 -5.13 11.74 -25.68
CA LEU A 114 -5.70 12.76 -24.79
C LEU A 114 -6.93 12.23 -24.04
N GLU A 115 -7.78 11.44 -24.69
CA GLU A 115 -8.98 10.88 -24.05
C GLU A 115 -8.59 9.83 -23.01
N TRP A 116 -7.64 8.95 -23.34
CA TRP A 116 -7.06 7.98 -22.42
C TRP A 116 -6.51 8.68 -21.17
N ASP A 117 -5.67 9.70 -21.36
CA ASP A 117 -5.03 10.42 -20.26
C ASP A 117 -6.05 11.11 -19.36
N VAL A 118 -7.05 11.79 -19.94
CA VAL A 118 -8.10 12.48 -19.16
C VAL A 118 -8.91 11.48 -18.34
N LYS A 119 -9.34 10.37 -18.94
CA LYS A 119 -10.13 9.35 -18.25
C LYS A 119 -9.31 8.65 -17.15
N ALA A 120 -8.06 8.29 -17.45
CA ALA A 120 -7.17 7.62 -16.50
C ALA A 120 -6.82 8.50 -15.31
N TYR A 121 -6.51 9.78 -15.55
CA TYR A 121 -6.19 10.73 -14.48
C TYR A 121 -7.41 11.08 -13.63
N LEU A 122 -8.62 11.14 -14.21
CA LEU A 122 -9.83 11.32 -13.43
C LEU A 122 -10.06 10.12 -12.49
N ALA A 123 -9.96 8.90 -13.02
CA ALA A 123 -10.16 7.68 -12.23
C ALA A 123 -9.12 7.54 -11.12
N LEU A 124 -7.83 7.63 -11.46
CA LEU A 124 -6.75 7.50 -10.49
C LEU A 124 -6.75 8.67 -9.50
N GLY A 125 -6.94 9.90 -9.97
CA GLY A 125 -6.96 11.09 -9.12
C GLY A 125 -8.08 11.09 -8.10
N GLY A 126 -9.29 10.67 -8.49
CA GLY A 126 -10.42 10.48 -7.58
C GLY A 126 -10.08 9.47 -6.48
N ALA A 127 -9.61 8.28 -6.87
CA ALA A 127 -9.22 7.25 -5.91
C ALA A 127 -8.10 7.70 -4.96
N MET A 128 -7.08 8.40 -5.47
CA MET A 128 -6.01 8.95 -4.64
C MET A 128 -6.53 10.00 -3.67
N HIS A 129 -7.47 10.85 -4.09
CA HIS A 129 -8.06 11.84 -3.20
C HIS A 129 -8.86 11.18 -2.05
N ASP A 130 -9.70 10.20 -2.39
CA ASP A 130 -10.53 9.50 -1.39
C ASP A 130 -9.68 8.67 -0.43
N CYS A 131 -8.60 8.06 -0.91
CA CYS A 131 -7.60 7.41 -0.06
C CYS A 131 -6.99 8.39 0.95
N ALA A 132 -6.68 9.62 0.51
CA ALA A 132 -6.13 10.63 1.41
C ALA A 132 -7.14 11.01 2.50
N ILE A 133 -8.42 11.21 2.14
CA ILE A 133 -9.48 11.52 3.11
C ILE A 133 -9.61 10.38 4.13
N ALA A 134 -9.75 9.14 3.68
CA ALA A 134 -9.97 7.99 4.54
C ALA A 134 -8.76 7.69 5.43
N ALA A 135 -7.55 7.64 4.86
CA ALA A 135 -6.35 7.32 5.61
C ALA A 135 -5.99 8.43 6.62
N TRP A 136 -6.14 9.72 6.28
CA TRP A 136 -5.90 10.80 7.23
C TRP A 136 -7.00 10.90 8.28
N GLY A 137 -8.25 10.59 7.93
CA GLY A 137 -9.34 10.45 8.89
C GLY A 137 -9.02 9.40 9.96
N ALA A 138 -8.58 8.22 9.54
CA ALA A 138 -8.14 7.16 10.45
C ALA A 138 -6.93 7.59 11.30
N LYS A 139 -5.90 8.19 10.68
CA LYS A 139 -4.71 8.68 11.40
C LYS A 139 -5.06 9.70 12.48
N GLY A 140 -5.94 10.65 12.17
CA GLY A 140 -6.38 11.66 13.12
C GLY A 140 -7.25 11.09 14.24
N TRP A 141 -8.06 10.06 13.97
CA TRP A 141 -8.92 9.43 14.96
C TRP A 141 -8.14 8.54 15.95
N TYR A 142 -7.26 7.69 15.44
CA TYR A 142 -6.57 6.69 16.27
C TYR A 142 -5.26 7.20 16.87
N ASP A 143 -4.61 8.20 16.25
CA ASP A 143 -3.39 8.87 16.74
C ASP A 143 -2.29 7.92 17.27
N THR A 144 -2.07 6.80 16.56
CA THR A 144 -1.17 5.75 17.02
C THR A 144 0.30 6.14 16.90
N SER A 145 1.13 5.67 17.84
CA SER A 145 2.58 5.86 17.81
C SER A 145 3.27 5.17 16.64
N ARG A 146 4.39 5.74 16.19
CA ARG A 146 5.33 5.11 15.23
C ARG A 146 6.23 4.06 15.90
N PRO A 147 6.78 3.08 15.15
CA PRO A 147 7.65 2.05 15.70
C PRO A 147 8.84 2.58 16.51
N VAL A 148 9.50 3.64 16.04
CA VAL A 148 10.62 4.26 16.76
C VAL A 148 10.24 4.73 18.17
N THR A 149 9.07 5.36 18.32
CA THR A 149 8.56 5.82 19.62
C THR A 149 8.22 4.63 20.51
N ALA A 150 7.52 3.63 19.97
CA ALA A 150 7.13 2.45 20.72
C ALA A 150 8.35 1.64 21.19
N ILE A 151 9.31 1.37 20.31
CA ILE A 151 10.52 0.60 20.60
C ILE A 151 11.36 1.31 21.67
N ARG A 152 11.67 2.60 21.47
CA ARG A 152 12.49 3.36 22.43
C ARG A 152 11.80 3.51 23.78
N GLY A 153 10.50 3.84 23.79
CA GLY A 153 9.73 3.99 25.02
C GLY A 153 9.58 2.68 25.81
N MET A 154 9.39 1.54 25.14
CA MET A 154 9.41 0.24 25.80
C MET A 154 10.81 -0.16 26.27
N ALA A 155 11.85 0.18 25.52
CA ALA A 155 13.24 -0.09 25.90
C ALA A 155 13.66 0.65 27.17
N ASP A 156 13.23 1.90 27.35
CA ASP A 156 13.51 2.71 28.54
C ASP A 156 12.92 2.09 29.83
N LEU A 157 11.85 1.29 29.69
CA LEU A 157 11.24 0.58 30.81
C LEU A 157 11.99 -0.72 31.17
N GLY A 158 12.84 -1.25 30.28
CA GLY A 158 13.52 -2.55 30.44
C GLY A 158 12.86 -3.66 29.63
N GLN A 159 12.79 -4.87 30.19
CA GLN A 159 12.25 -6.05 29.50
C GLN A 159 11.07 -6.70 30.21
N ARG A 160 10.19 -7.40 29.47
CA ARG A 160 8.97 -8.04 30.02
C ARG A 160 8.95 -9.57 30.01
N THR A 161 10.04 -10.23 29.59
CA THR A 161 10.11 -11.69 29.42
C THR A 161 10.50 -12.43 30.70
N ASP A 162 11.44 -11.91 31.49
CA ASP A 162 11.91 -12.53 32.75
C ASP A 162 11.49 -11.69 33.97
N PRO A 163 10.44 -12.10 34.70
CA PRO A 163 9.97 -11.40 35.91
C PRO A 163 10.95 -11.39 37.08
N SER A 164 12.01 -12.20 37.05
CA SER A 164 13.00 -12.30 38.13
C SER A 164 14.20 -11.38 37.93
N ALA A 165 14.40 -10.84 36.72
CA ALA A 165 15.50 -9.95 36.41
C ALA A 165 15.30 -8.55 37.00
N SER A 166 16.40 -7.88 37.34
CA SER A 166 16.39 -6.55 37.96
C SER A 166 15.85 -5.44 37.04
N ASN A 167 15.86 -5.66 35.72
CA ASN A 167 15.35 -4.75 34.69
C ASN A 167 13.97 -5.18 34.15
N TYR A 168 13.21 -5.99 34.91
CA TYR A 168 11.87 -6.38 34.53
C TYR A 168 10.88 -5.22 34.63
N HIS A 169 10.06 -5.04 33.59
CA HIS A 169 8.90 -4.16 33.60
C HIS A 169 7.80 -4.72 32.68
N PRO A 170 6.51 -4.76 33.09
CA PRO A 170 5.44 -5.35 32.29
C PRO A 170 5.22 -4.63 30.94
N GLY A 171 5.53 -3.34 30.87
CA GLY A 171 5.52 -2.54 29.64
C GLY A 171 6.85 -2.52 28.86
N GLY A 172 7.85 -3.30 29.29
CA GLY A 172 9.15 -3.36 28.64
C GLY A 172 9.14 -4.14 27.33
N LEU A 173 10.29 -4.17 26.63
CA LEU A 173 10.44 -4.97 25.41
C LEU A 173 10.46 -6.48 25.72
N PRO A 174 9.85 -7.33 24.88
CA PRO A 174 10.07 -8.77 24.98
C PRO A 174 11.51 -9.11 24.57
N LEU A 175 12.18 -9.95 25.36
CA LEU A 175 13.45 -10.56 24.96
C LEU A 175 13.20 -11.64 23.91
N ILE A 176 13.99 -11.59 22.84
CA ILE A 176 14.02 -12.55 21.74
C ILE A 176 15.49 -12.90 21.51
N PRO A 177 15.94 -14.13 21.83
CA PRO A 177 17.34 -14.52 21.67
C PRO A 177 17.89 -14.21 20.27
N GLY A 178 19.05 -13.57 20.19
CA GLY A 178 19.67 -13.17 18.92
C GLY A 178 19.03 -11.95 18.23
N ARG A 179 17.99 -11.34 18.82
CA ARG A 179 17.28 -10.18 18.25
C ARG A 179 17.04 -9.04 19.24
N ILE A 180 16.58 -9.35 20.45
CA ILE A 180 16.30 -8.39 21.52
C ILE A 180 16.83 -8.99 22.82
N GLU A 181 17.86 -8.37 23.39
CA GLU A 181 18.58 -8.92 24.53
C GLU A 181 18.88 -7.85 25.57
N THR A 182 19.11 -8.28 26.82
CA THR A 182 19.66 -7.41 27.86
C THR A 182 21.18 -7.33 27.71
N ILE A 183 21.72 -6.12 27.75
CA ILE A 183 23.16 -5.85 27.73
C ILE A 183 23.80 -6.40 29.01
N GLN A 184 24.78 -7.29 28.84
CA GLN A 184 25.50 -7.94 29.93
C GLN A 184 26.83 -7.24 30.23
N PRO A 185 27.41 -7.44 31.43
CA PRO A 185 28.78 -7.02 31.69
C PRO A 185 29.77 -7.60 30.66
N GLY A 186 30.59 -6.74 30.05
CA GLY A 186 31.56 -7.13 29.02
C GLY A 186 31.00 -7.11 27.58
N ASP A 187 29.73 -6.78 27.39
CA ASP A 187 29.17 -6.51 26.06
C ASP A 187 29.82 -5.25 25.45
N ALA A 188 30.00 -5.21 24.13
CA ALA A 188 30.52 -4.04 23.43
C ALA A 188 29.64 -2.80 23.64
N LEU A 189 28.33 -2.99 23.84
CA LEU A 189 27.38 -1.92 24.12
C LEU A 189 27.29 -1.55 25.60
N ALA A 190 28.01 -2.22 26.51
CA ALA A 190 27.99 -1.90 27.95
C ALA A 190 28.40 -0.45 28.24
N GLY A 191 29.19 0.16 27.34
CA GLY A 191 29.68 1.53 27.47
C GLY A 191 30.71 1.69 28.58
N ASP A 192 31.22 2.92 28.71
CA ASP A 192 32.21 3.25 29.75
C ASP A 192 31.64 2.93 31.14
N PHE A 193 32.44 2.28 31.98
CA PHE A 193 32.06 1.86 33.33
C PHE A 193 30.80 0.97 33.41
N GLY A 194 30.34 0.39 32.30
CA GLY A 194 29.14 -0.44 32.26
C GLY A 194 27.84 0.34 32.39
N LEU A 195 27.80 1.61 31.98
CA LEU A 195 26.64 2.49 32.10
C LEU A 195 25.36 1.94 31.47
N ASN A 196 25.47 1.15 30.40
CA ASN A 196 24.31 0.55 29.72
C ASN A 196 24.04 -0.90 30.16
N VAL A 197 24.76 -1.45 31.14
CA VAL A 197 24.50 -2.82 31.63
C VAL A 197 23.10 -2.88 32.22
N GLY A 198 22.31 -3.88 31.79
CA GLY A 198 20.91 -4.01 32.16
C GLY A 198 19.93 -3.29 31.23
N GLU A 199 20.41 -2.43 30.33
CA GLU A 199 19.59 -1.86 29.26
C GLU A 199 19.36 -2.88 28.13
N ILE A 200 18.50 -2.52 27.17
CA ILE A 200 18.10 -3.39 26.07
C ILE A 200 18.90 -3.06 24.82
N LYS A 201 19.40 -4.09 24.13
CA LYS A 201 19.98 -4.02 22.80
C LYS A 201 19.09 -4.75 21.79
N ILE A 202 19.07 -4.27 20.56
CA ILE A 202 18.39 -4.93 19.45
C ILE A 202 19.32 -5.16 18.27
N TRP A 203 19.10 -6.24 17.54
CA TRP A 203 19.85 -6.58 16.33
C TRP A 203 19.15 -5.98 15.11
N GLY A 204 19.77 -4.98 14.49
CA GLY A 204 19.16 -4.22 13.39
C GLY A 204 20.17 -3.36 12.63
N TRP A 205 19.68 -2.53 11.70
CA TRP A 205 20.52 -1.55 11.00
C TRP A 205 21.24 -0.66 12.02
N LYS A 206 22.55 -0.45 11.83
CA LYS A 206 23.39 0.26 12.81
C LYS A 206 23.08 1.75 12.93
N GLY A 207 22.31 2.30 11.98
CA GLY A 207 21.92 3.70 11.97
C GLY A 207 22.91 4.58 11.22
N SER A 208 22.42 5.76 10.85
CA SER A 208 23.12 6.87 10.22
C SER A 208 24.43 7.26 10.91
N SER A 209 24.50 7.14 12.24
CA SER A 209 25.73 7.44 12.99
C SER A 209 26.92 6.53 12.65
N ALA A 210 26.69 5.40 11.99
CA ALA A 210 27.73 4.48 11.51
C ALA A 210 28.24 4.84 10.11
N ILE A 211 27.63 5.81 9.42
CA ILE A 211 27.96 6.25 8.06
C ILE A 211 28.68 7.60 8.16
N ASN A 212 29.94 7.68 7.72
CA ASN A 212 30.69 8.93 7.72
C ASN A 212 30.66 9.61 6.36
N ASN A 213 30.67 8.81 5.29
CA ASN A 213 30.56 9.25 3.92
C ASN A 213 29.51 8.41 3.18
N VAL A 214 28.42 9.04 2.74
CA VAL A 214 27.32 8.35 2.05
C VAL A 214 27.73 7.74 0.72
N ASP A 215 28.78 8.27 0.08
CA ASP A 215 29.26 7.80 -1.22
C ASP A 215 30.18 6.56 -1.12
N THR A 216 30.55 6.14 0.10
CA THR A 216 31.52 5.03 0.29
C THR A 216 31.24 4.11 1.46
N ASP A 217 30.31 4.50 2.34
CA ASP A 217 30.02 3.78 3.58
C ASP A 217 28.55 3.32 3.59
N PHE A 218 28.33 2.12 4.11
CA PHE A 218 27.00 1.65 4.52
C PHE A 218 27.01 1.28 6.00
N ALA A 219 25.88 1.45 6.69
CA ALA A 219 25.87 1.22 8.13
C ALA A 219 26.02 -0.26 8.47
N GLY A 220 25.44 -1.16 7.68
CA GLY A 220 25.35 -2.60 7.95
C GLY A 220 24.42 -2.94 9.13
N VAL A 221 24.38 -4.20 9.54
CA VAL A 221 23.52 -4.68 10.64
C VAL A 221 24.36 -5.11 11.84
N GLY A 222 23.86 -4.86 13.05
CA GLY A 222 24.52 -5.28 14.28
C GLY A 222 23.68 -5.01 15.53
N TRP A 223 24.28 -5.26 16.69
CA TRP A 223 23.68 -4.86 17.96
C TRP A 223 23.71 -3.35 18.11
N VAL A 224 22.55 -2.76 18.36
CA VAL A 224 22.40 -1.33 18.70
C VAL A 224 21.65 -1.18 20.02
N LEU A 225 21.88 -0.05 20.69
CA LEU A 225 21.16 0.29 21.90
C LEU A 225 19.69 0.60 21.56
N ALA A 226 18.74 -0.10 22.19
CA ALA A 226 17.33 -0.05 21.79
C ALA A 226 16.72 1.35 21.93
N LYS A 227 17.07 2.09 22.98
CA LYS A 227 16.65 3.50 23.18
C LYS A 227 17.24 4.48 22.16
N SER A 228 18.22 4.04 21.37
CA SER A 228 18.85 4.81 20.29
C SER A 228 18.54 4.24 18.91
N TRP A 229 17.80 3.13 18.80
CA TRP A 229 17.49 2.51 17.51
C TRP A 229 16.71 3.45 16.61
N GLU A 230 17.02 3.44 15.33
CA GLU A 230 16.32 4.21 14.31
C GLU A 230 15.91 3.33 13.13
N PRO A 231 14.77 3.67 12.49
CA PRO A 231 14.33 3.03 11.26
C PRO A 231 15.31 3.27 10.11
N TYR A 232 15.27 2.42 9.08
CA TYR A 232 16.04 2.60 7.85
C TYR A 232 15.41 3.71 7.02
N GLN A 233 15.86 4.93 7.26
CA GLN A 233 15.36 6.18 6.67
C GLN A 233 16.49 7.21 6.59
N ARG A 234 16.29 8.23 5.76
CA ARG A 234 17.17 9.41 5.72
C ARG A 234 17.27 10.04 7.12
N PRO A 235 18.44 10.49 7.57
CA PRO A 235 18.62 11.09 8.91
C PRO A 235 17.76 12.34 9.13
N SER A 236 17.47 13.09 8.06
CA SER A 236 16.61 14.27 8.08
C SER A 236 15.10 13.95 8.15
N PHE A 237 14.71 12.69 7.94
CA PHE A 237 13.33 12.24 7.87
C PHE A 237 13.16 10.85 8.51
N VAL A 238 13.57 10.75 9.79
CA VAL A 238 13.62 9.48 10.53
C VAL A 238 12.24 8.81 10.63
N SER A 239 11.16 9.58 10.70
CA SER A 239 9.79 9.07 10.60
C SER A 239 8.88 10.18 10.08
N PRO A 240 7.91 9.87 9.21
CA PRO A 240 6.95 10.89 8.79
C PRO A 240 6.18 11.49 9.98
N PRO A 241 5.96 12.82 10.01
CA PRO A 241 5.42 13.54 11.16
C PRO A 241 3.89 13.42 11.27
N PHE A 242 3.37 12.19 11.24
CA PHE A 242 1.96 11.86 11.37
C PHE A 242 1.78 10.43 11.92
N ALA A 243 0.61 10.17 12.50
CA ALA A 243 0.27 8.89 13.14
C ALA A 243 0.47 7.68 12.20
N GLY A 244 0.75 6.51 12.81
CA GLY A 244 0.99 5.25 12.10
C GLY A 244 -0.24 4.72 11.37
N TYR A 245 -1.29 4.39 12.11
CA TYR A 245 -2.46 3.68 11.62
C TYR A 245 -3.42 4.59 10.83
N VAL A 246 -3.83 4.25 9.61
CA VAL A 246 -3.34 3.16 8.74
C VAL A 246 -2.15 3.62 7.89
N SER A 247 -1.38 2.69 7.33
CA SER A 247 -0.32 3.01 6.37
C SER A 247 -0.90 3.65 5.11
N GLY A 248 -0.58 4.92 4.87
CA GLY A 248 -1.05 5.65 3.69
C GLY A 248 -0.52 5.04 2.39
N HIS A 249 0.76 4.63 2.35
CA HIS A 249 1.35 3.98 1.18
C HIS A 249 0.60 2.70 0.82
N SER A 250 0.22 1.91 1.83
CA SER A 250 -0.56 0.68 1.63
C SER A 250 -1.93 0.97 1.04
N THR A 251 -2.61 2.02 1.51
CA THR A 251 -3.93 2.43 1.04
C THR A 251 -3.89 2.97 -0.39
N PHE A 252 -3.03 3.97 -0.67
CA PHE A 252 -2.89 4.54 -2.00
C PHE A 252 -2.51 3.47 -3.02
N SER A 253 -1.49 2.67 -2.71
CA SER A 253 -0.99 1.68 -3.66
C SER A 253 -2.01 0.62 -4.01
N ARG A 254 -2.76 0.16 -3.01
CA ARG A 254 -3.76 -0.86 -3.24
C ARG A 254 -4.94 -0.32 -4.06
N ALA A 255 -5.39 0.90 -3.79
CA ALA A 255 -6.43 1.56 -4.57
C ALA A 255 -5.98 1.81 -6.02
N ALA A 256 -4.77 2.34 -6.21
CA ALA A 256 -4.21 2.57 -7.54
C ALA A 256 -4.10 1.27 -8.33
N ALA A 257 -3.65 0.18 -7.72
CA ALA A 257 -3.59 -1.12 -8.37
C ALA A 257 -4.97 -1.65 -8.80
N GLU A 258 -6.03 -1.43 -8.00
CA GLU A 258 -7.40 -1.78 -8.43
C GLU A 258 -7.87 -0.90 -9.60
N VAL A 259 -7.65 0.41 -9.52
CA VAL A 259 -8.00 1.36 -10.59
C VAL A 259 -7.29 1.02 -11.89
N LEU A 260 -5.98 0.79 -11.88
CA LEU A 260 -5.22 0.45 -13.08
C LEU A 260 -5.68 -0.88 -13.67
N THR A 261 -5.97 -1.87 -12.82
CA THR A 261 -6.52 -3.17 -13.27
C THR A 261 -7.85 -2.98 -13.98
N ALA A 262 -8.79 -2.26 -13.36
CA ALA A 262 -10.12 -2.05 -13.90
C ALA A 262 -10.09 -1.15 -15.16
N PHE A 263 -9.25 -0.11 -15.16
CA PHE A 263 -9.15 0.84 -16.26
C PHE A 263 -8.55 0.21 -17.52
N THR A 264 -7.48 -0.56 -17.38
CA THR A 264 -6.82 -1.24 -18.50
C THR A 264 -7.52 -2.53 -18.92
N GLY A 265 -8.38 -3.09 -18.06
CA GLY A 265 -9.02 -4.39 -18.28
C GLY A 265 -8.09 -5.59 -18.06
N ASP A 266 -6.86 -5.36 -17.62
CA ASP A 266 -5.86 -6.39 -17.38
C ASP A 266 -5.23 -6.19 -16.00
N ALA A 267 -5.03 -7.27 -15.25
CA ALA A 267 -4.32 -7.21 -13.97
C ALA A 267 -2.80 -7.07 -14.15
N TYR A 268 -2.29 -7.46 -15.31
CA TYR A 268 -0.87 -7.45 -15.63
C TYR A 268 -0.43 -6.10 -16.17
N PHE A 269 0.84 -5.76 -15.92
CA PHE A 269 1.50 -4.69 -16.66
C PHE A 269 1.51 -5.04 -18.16
N PRO A 270 1.46 -4.04 -19.08
CA PRO A 270 1.62 -4.31 -20.50
C PRO A 270 2.87 -5.14 -20.78
N GLY A 271 2.76 -6.16 -21.64
CA GLY A 271 3.83 -7.14 -21.87
C GLY A 271 3.99 -8.21 -20.78
N GLY A 272 3.13 -8.17 -19.77
CA GLY A 272 3.13 -9.07 -18.63
C GLY A 272 4.16 -8.70 -17.56
N MET A 273 4.87 -7.58 -17.65
CA MET A 273 5.87 -7.21 -16.64
C MET A 273 6.18 -5.72 -16.59
N GLY A 274 6.06 -5.12 -15.40
CA GLY A 274 6.63 -3.81 -15.07
C GLY A 274 8.04 -3.97 -14.51
N GLN A 275 8.92 -3.02 -14.79
CA GLN A 275 10.32 -3.09 -14.35
C GLN A 275 10.84 -1.73 -13.88
N PHE A 276 11.77 -1.75 -12.93
CA PHE A 276 12.53 -0.59 -12.50
C PHE A 276 13.98 -0.98 -12.20
N VAL A 277 14.95 -0.23 -12.70
CA VAL A 277 16.38 -0.49 -12.47
C VAL A 277 16.94 0.50 -11.44
N ALA A 278 17.45 -0.04 -10.34
CA ALA A 278 18.28 0.65 -9.36
C ALA A 278 19.76 0.33 -9.65
N PRO A 279 20.53 1.27 -10.22
CA PRO A 279 21.92 1.02 -10.58
C PRO A 279 22.82 0.83 -9.35
N ALA A 280 23.82 -0.04 -9.49
CA ALA A 280 24.83 -0.28 -8.47
C ALA A 280 25.54 1.02 -8.06
N ASP A 281 25.82 1.17 -6.76
CA ASP A 281 26.57 2.28 -6.15
C ASP A 281 25.99 3.69 -6.42
N GLU A 282 24.81 3.81 -7.05
CA GLU A 282 24.23 5.11 -7.46
C GLU A 282 22.80 5.34 -6.93
N PHE A 283 22.05 4.28 -6.62
CA PHE A 283 20.63 4.43 -6.30
C PHE A 283 20.37 4.87 -4.85
N LEU A 284 21.10 4.33 -3.87
CA LEU A 284 20.87 4.65 -2.47
C LEU A 284 21.48 6.02 -2.12
N VAL A 285 20.68 6.87 -1.48
CA VAL A 285 21.00 8.30 -1.27
C VAL A 285 21.54 8.64 0.12
N PHE A 286 21.46 7.72 1.07
CA PHE A 286 21.90 7.95 2.46
C PHE A 286 22.85 6.88 3.00
N GLU A 287 23.23 5.93 2.17
CA GLU A 287 24.38 5.04 2.31
C GLU A 287 24.76 4.46 0.95
N ASP A 288 25.97 3.93 0.84
CA ASP A 288 26.48 3.34 -0.40
C ASP A 288 25.70 2.07 -0.82
N GLY A 289 25.49 1.94 -2.12
CA GLY A 289 24.88 0.79 -2.77
C GLY A 289 23.69 1.11 -3.69
N PRO A 290 22.97 0.08 -4.17
CA PRO A 290 23.19 -1.35 -3.94
C PRO A 290 24.54 -1.85 -4.50
N SER A 291 25.03 -3.02 -4.04
CA SER A 291 26.34 -3.55 -4.48
C SER A 291 26.34 -4.14 -5.90
N VAL A 292 25.16 -4.32 -6.48
CA VAL A 292 24.91 -4.76 -7.85
C VAL A 292 23.68 -4.03 -8.38
N ASP A 293 23.50 -4.01 -9.70
CA ASP A 293 22.25 -3.52 -10.29
C ASP A 293 21.09 -4.38 -9.76
N ILE A 294 20.05 -3.71 -9.25
CA ILE A 294 18.82 -4.36 -8.82
C ILE A 294 17.71 -3.97 -9.79
N GLU A 295 17.14 -4.96 -10.45
CA GLU A 295 15.94 -4.77 -11.27
C GLU A 295 14.72 -5.28 -10.50
N LEU A 296 13.87 -4.35 -10.06
CA LEU A 296 12.55 -4.68 -9.51
C LEU A 296 11.63 -5.09 -10.67
N GLN A 297 10.84 -6.13 -10.47
CA GLN A 297 9.99 -6.73 -11.49
C GLN A 297 8.62 -7.08 -10.92
N TRP A 298 7.55 -6.68 -11.60
CA TRP A 298 6.18 -6.93 -11.15
C TRP A 298 5.35 -7.50 -12.30
N ALA A 299 4.70 -8.64 -12.08
CA ALA A 299 3.76 -9.17 -13.08
C ALA A 299 2.47 -8.35 -13.12
N THR A 300 1.89 -8.09 -11.96
CA THR A 300 0.62 -7.36 -11.82
C THR A 300 0.78 -6.04 -11.06
N TYR A 301 -0.16 -5.11 -11.26
CA TYR A 301 -0.23 -3.89 -10.46
C TYR A 301 -0.38 -4.20 -8.96
N ARG A 302 -1.04 -5.31 -8.64
CA ARG A 302 -1.21 -5.80 -7.26
C ARG A 302 0.13 -6.20 -6.65
N ASP A 303 1.03 -6.80 -7.43
CA ASP A 303 2.37 -7.18 -6.95
C ASP A 303 3.20 -5.94 -6.63
N ALA A 304 3.17 -4.92 -7.49
CA ALA A 304 3.81 -3.63 -7.21
C ALA A 304 3.24 -2.97 -5.93
N SER A 305 1.91 -3.00 -5.76
CA SER A 305 1.29 -2.54 -4.51
C SER A 305 1.70 -3.37 -3.30
N ASP A 306 1.85 -4.70 -3.44
CA ASP A 306 2.26 -5.58 -2.35
C ASP A 306 3.69 -5.28 -1.90
N GLU A 307 4.56 -5.04 -2.87
CA GLU A 307 5.94 -4.65 -2.67
C GLU A 307 6.05 -3.27 -2.01
N CYS A 308 5.24 -2.30 -2.46
CA CYS A 308 5.16 -0.97 -1.86
C CYS A 308 4.86 -1.05 -0.37
N SER A 309 3.92 -1.88 0.07
CA SER A 309 3.65 -1.92 1.51
C SER A 309 4.70 -2.71 2.30
N LEU A 310 5.29 -3.76 1.72
CA LEU A 310 6.42 -4.48 2.33
C LEU A 310 7.61 -3.53 2.58
N SER A 311 7.85 -2.57 1.69
CA SER A 311 8.88 -1.54 1.85
C SER A 311 8.76 -0.78 3.19
N ARG A 312 7.54 -0.65 3.74
CA ARG A 312 7.30 0.08 4.99
C ARG A 312 7.67 -0.71 6.23
N ILE A 313 7.63 -2.03 6.12
CA ILE A 313 8.16 -2.95 7.12
C ILE A 313 9.69 -2.89 7.09
N TYR A 314 10.31 -2.95 5.91
CA TYR A 314 11.77 -2.86 5.76
C TYR A 314 12.33 -1.51 6.18
N GLY A 315 11.65 -0.42 5.85
CA GLY A 315 11.97 0.92 6.33
C GLY A 315 11.76 1.07 7.84
N GLY A 316 11.07 0.15 8.52
CA GLY A 316 10.87 0.19 9.96
C GLY A 316 9.90 1.28 10.45
N ILE A 317 9.05 1.82 9.56
CA ILE A 317 8.16 2.95 9.88
C ILE A 317 6.69 2.57 10.06
N HIS A 318 6.31 1.38 9.59
CA HIS A 318 4.99 0.78 9.83
C HIS A 318 5.15 -0.68 10.26
N PRO A 319 4.40 -1.14 11.28
CA PRO A 319 4.18 -2.55 11.56
C PRO A 319 3.02 -3.11 10.71
N TYR A 320 2.89 -4.45 10.68
CA TYR A 320 1.82 -5.13 9.92
C TYR A 320 0.40 -4.69 10.31
N PHE A 321 0.18 -4.19 11.53
CA PHE A 321 -1.13 -3.71 11.96
C PHE A 321 -1.53 -2.36 11.32
N ASP A 322 -0.56 -1.55 10.88
CA ASP A 322 -0.83 -0.36 10.08
C ASP A 322 -1.05 -0.71 8.61
N ASP A 323 -0.32 -1.73 8.12
CA ASP A 323 -0.29 -2.11 6.71
C ASP A 323 -1.57 -2.82 6.25
N VAL A 324 -1.89 -3.96 6.85
CA VAL A 324 -2.94 -4.86 6.32
C VAL A 324 -4.30 -4.16 6.23
N PRO A 325 -4.76 -3.41 7.25
CA PRO A 325 -5.99 -2.63 7.15
C PRO A 325 -5.91 -1.52 6.10
N GLY A 326 -4.73 -0.93 5.89
CA GLY A 326 -4.52 0.06 4.84
C GLY A 326 -4.74 -0.53 3.45
N ARG A 327 -4.25 -1.75 3.19
CA ARG A 327 -4.52 -2.48 1.94
C ARG A 327 -6.01 -2.77 1.75
N LEU A 328 -6.67 -3.34 2.77
CA LEU A 328 -8.10 -3.65 2.71
C LEU A 328 -8.94 -2.40 2.41
N MET A 329 -8.62 -1.28 3.06
CA MET A 329 -9.23 0.02 2.78
C MET A 329 -9.00 0.48 1.33
N GLY A 330 -7.79 0.29 0.79
CA GLY A 330 -7.48 0.64 -0.59
C GLY A 330 -8.24 -0.18 -1.63
N ILE A 331 -8.55 -1.47 -1.35
CA ILE A 331 -9.38 -2.29 -2.25
C ILE A 331 -10.76 -1.66 -2.42
N GLU A 332 -11.42 -1.35 -1.30
CA GLU A 332 -12.78 -0.78 -1.30
C GLU A 332 -12.79 0.60 -1.99
N ILE A 333 -11.90 1.51 -1.57
CA ILE A 333 -11.85 2.86 -2.13
C ILE A 333 -11.51 2.85 -3.63
N GLY A 334 -10.55 2.01 -4.06
CA GLY A 334 -10.13 1.96 -5.45
C GLY A 334 -11.25 1.53 -6.39
N LEU A 335 -12.01 0.50 -6.01
CA LEU A 335 -13.14 0.01 -6.78
C LEU A 335 -14.31 1.02 -6.79
N ASP A 336 -14.67 1.56 -5.63
CA ASP A 336 -15.77 2.54 -5.52
C ASP A 336 -15.47 3.83 -6.32
N ALA A 337 -14.23 4.34 -6.22
CA ALA A 337 -13.82 5.53 -6.95
C ALA A 337 -13.73 5.28 -8.47
N PHE A 338 -13.32 4.08 -8.88
CA PHE A 338 -13.30 3.69 -10.28
C PHE A 338 -14.71 3.62 -10.86
N ASP A 339 -15.65 2.96 -10.18
CA ASP A 339 -17.04 2.86 -10.59
C ASP A 339 -17.66 4.26 -10.74
N ARG A 340 -17.35 5.17 -9.81
CA ARG A 340 -17.76 6.58 -9.92
C ARG A 340 -17.11 7.29 -11.10
N ALA A 341 -15.83 7.06 -11.38
CA ALA A 341 -15.17 7.69 -12.52
C ALA A 341 -15.75 7.19 -13.85
N ALA A 342 -15.97 5.88 -13.96
CA ALA A 342 -16.56 5.23 -15.13
C ALA A 342 -17.94 5.79 -15.47
N SER A 343 -18.72 6.18 -14.44
CA SER A 343 -20.04 6.76 -14.60
C SER A 343 -20.05 8.10 -15.35
N PHE A 344 -18.92 8.82 -15.40
CA PHE A 344 -18.76 10.05 -16.19
C PHE A 344 -18.39 9.83 -17.65
N PHE A 345 -18.02 8.61 -18.06
CA PHE A 345 -17.46 8.35 -19.40
C PHE A 345 -18.50 7.83 -20.42
N GLY A 346 -19.68 7.43 -19.94
CA GLY A 346 -20.73 6.83 -20.78
C GLY A 346 -20.35 5.45 -21.34
N ASP A 347 -21.28 4.82 -22.05
CA ASP A 347 -21.12 3.51 -22.70
C ASP A 347 -20.31 3.57 -24.02
N GLY A 348 -19.62 4.68 -24.28
CA GLY A 348 -18.97 4.95 -25.57
C GLY A 348 -19.93 5.24 -26.73
N LEU A 349 -21.25 5.30 -26.48
CA LEU A 349 -22.28 5.66 -27.47
C LEU A 349 -23.01 6.97 -27.12
N THR A 350 -22.91 7.40 -25.87
CA THR A 350 -23.59 8.59 -25.35
C THR A 350 -22.65 9.80 -25.36
N GLU A 351 -22.93 10.77 -26.24
CA GLU A 351 -22.30 12.08 -26.18
C GLU A 351 -22.68 12.76 -24.86
N ILE A 352 -21.84 12.64 -23.83
CA ILE A 352 -22.00 13.41 -22.60
C ILE A 352 -21.61 14.85 -22.92
N THR A 353 -22.61 15.67 -23.24
CA THR A 353 -22.43 17.12 -23.35
C THR A 353 -22.43 17.72 -21.95
N CYS A 354 -21.34 18.40 -21.57
CA CYS A 354 -21.20 19.09 -20.28
C CYS A 354 -22.12 20.32 -20.10
N ASP A 355 -23.15 20.46 -20.94
CA ASP A 355 -24.07 21.60 -20.99
C ASP A 355 -25.42 21.32 -20.31
N VAL A 356 -25.66 20.10 -19.82
CA VAL A 356 -26.90 19.77 -19.11
C VAL A 356 -26.64 19.85 -17.60
N GLY A 357 -27.07 20.95 -17.00
CA GLY A 357 -27.18 21.05 -15.54
C GLY A 357 -28.25 20.08 -15.01
N PRO A 358 -28.25 19.76 -13.71
CA PRO A 358 -29.19 18.84 -13.09
C PRO A 358 -30.58 19.51 -13.00
N ASP A 359 -31.31 19.54 -14.12
CA ASP A 359 -32.72 19.88 -14.14
C ASP A 359 -33.54 18.60 -14.38
N THR A 360 -34.03 18.06 -13.27
CA THR A 360 -35.36 17.47 -13.03
C THR A 360 -36.08 16.81 -14.21
N ASP A 361 -36.27 15.50 -14.03
CA ASP A 361 -37.26 14.59 -14.64
C ASP A 361 -36.63 13.53 -15.54
N THR A 362 -36.26 12.39 -14.95
CA THR A 362 -36.55 11.04 -15.50
C THR A 362 -36.06 9.85 -14.66
N CYS A 363 -35.45 10.06 -13.48
CA CYS A 363 -34.88 8.95 -12.70
C CYS A 363 -35.45 8.77 -11.29
N PRO A 364 -36.65 8.20 -11.13
CA PRO A 364 -37.27 7.99 -9.81
C PRO A 364 -36.47 7.09 -8.84
N ALA A 365 -35.49 6.34 -9.35
CA ALA A 365 -34.64 5.44 -8.55
C ALA A 365 -33.32 6.08 -8.08
N ASP A 366 -32.99 7.30 -8.53
CA ASP A 366 -31.92 8.14 -7.98
C ASP A 366 -32.49 8.93 -6.79
N LEU A 367 -32.35 8.35 -5.60
CA LEU A 367 -33.00 8.83 -4.39
C LEU A 367 -32.20 9.94 -3.70
N ASN A 368 -30.92 10.09 -4.03
CA ASN A 368 -30.06 11.15 -3.50
C ASN A 368 -29.85 12.31 -4.49
N ASN A 369 -30.38 12.22 -5.71
CA ASN A 369 -30.22 13.15 -6.82
C ASN A 369 -28.75 13.39 -7.20
N ASP A 370 -27.93 12.35 -7.16
CA ASP A 370 -26.51 12.42 -7.55
C ASP A 370 -26.26 12.10 -9.03
N GLY A 371 -27.34 11.76 -9.76
CA GLY A 371 -27.37 11.42 -11.17
C GLY A 371 -27.24 9.93 -11.48
N PHE A 372 -27.16 9.06 -10.46
CA PHE A 372 -26.89 7.63 -10.62
C PHE A 372 -27.73 6.77 -9.68
N ILE A 373 -27.90 5.49 -10.05
CA ILE A 373 -28.58 4.50 -9.20
C ILE A 373 -27.53 3.51 -8.68
N VAL A 374 -26.99 3.79 -7.49
CA VAL A 374 -25.86 3.06 -6.89
C VAL A 374 -26.16 2.62 -5.46
N ILE A 375 -25.14 2.13 -4.74
CA ILE A 375 -25.33 1.62 -3.36
C ILE A 375 -25.90 2.70 -2.42
N GLY A 376 -25.64 3.98 -2.70
CA GLY A 376 -26.24 5.11 -1.97
C GLY A 376 -27.77 5.06 -1.99
N ASP A 377 -28.36 4.81 -3.14
CA ASP A 377 -29.82 4.73 -3.33
C ASP A 377 -30.40 3.46 -2.70
N VAL A 378 -29.67 2.34 -2.78
CA VAL A 378 -30.05 1.10 -2.08
C VAL A 378 -30.13 1.34 -0.57
N LEU A 379 -29.20 2.10 0.00
CA LEU A 379 -29.19 2.41 1.44
C LEU A 379 -30.35 3.32 1.83
N ILE A 380 -30.70 4.30 1.00
CA ILE A 380 -31.87 5.18 1.23
C ILE A 380 -33.16 4.35 1.15
N PHE A 381 -33.28 3.50 0.13
CA PHE A 381 -34.40 2.58 -0.03
C PHE A 381 -34.59 1.64 1.16
N LEU A 382 -33.50 1.05 1.66
CA LEU A 382 -33.57 0.17 2.84
C LEU A 382 -33.98 0.93 4.11
N GLY A 383 -33.67 2.22 4.20
CA GLY A 383 -34.14 3.11 5.27
C GLY A 383 -35.65 3.35 5.23
N ASP A 384 -36.23 3.42 4.03
CA ASP A 384 -37.66 3.68 3.79
C ASP A 384 -38.49 2.38 3.60
N PHE A 385 -37.87 1.20 3.66
CA PHE A 385 -38.54 -0.06 3.38
C PHE A 385 -39.73 -0.32 4.30
N GLY A 386 -40.93 -0.47 3.73
CA GLY A 386 -42.19 -0.61 4.46
C GLY A 386 -42.87 0.71 4.83
N CYS A 387 -42.39 1.84 4.33
CA CYS A 387 -43.06 3.13 4.45
C CYS A 387 -44.40 3.16 3.69
N THR A 388 -45.38 3.92 4.21
CA THR A 388 -46.76 4.01 3.68
C THR A 388 -47.33 5.43 3.57
N VAL A 389 -46.56 6.47 3.93
CA VAL A 389 -46.95 7.89 3.86
C VAL A 389 -45.70 8.74 3.63
N ASP A 390 -45.73 9.66 2.65
CA ASP A 390 -44.65 10.60 2.31
C ASP A 390 -43.27 9.92 2.12
N CYS A 391 -43.25 8.77 1.44
CA CYS A 391 -42.05 7.96 1.25
C CYS A 391 -41.19 8.50 0.12
N ALA A 392 -39.88 8.63 0.33
CA ALA A 392 -38.96 9.08 -0.71
C ALA A 392 -38.63 7.96 -1.69
N ALA A 393 -38.69 6.70 -1.23
CA ALA A 393 -38.31 5.52 -2.00
C ALA A 393 -39.50 4.77 -2.66
N ASP A 394 -40.65 5.41 -2.83
CA ASP A 394 -41.80 4.87 -3.61
C ASP A 394 -41.56 5.15 -5.11
N ILE A 395 -40.81 4.25 -5.74
CA ILE A 395 -40.27 4.45 -7.08
C ILE A 395 -41.36 4.23 -8.15
N ASN A 396 -42.30 3.31 -7.88
CA ASN A 396 -43.37 2.98 -8.82
C ASN A 396 -44.64 3.84 -8.62
N GLY A 397 -44.71 4.62 -7.54
CA GLY A 397 -45.80 5.55 -7.23
C GLY A 397 -47.10 4.87 -6.75
N ASP A 398 -47.00 3.65 -6.21
CA ASP A 398 -48.14 2.88 -5.71
C ASP A 398 -48.53 3.22 -4.25
N GLY A 399 -47.71 4.05 -3.58
CA GLY A 399 -47.90 4.51 -2.21
C GLY A 399 -47.23 3.61 -1.16
N PHE A 400 -46.50 2.57 -1.55
CA PHE A 400 -45.86 1.60 -0.65
C PHE A 400 -44.43 1.28 -1.06
N VAL A 401 -43.45 1.54 -0.19
CA VAL A 401 -42.07 1.10 -0.44
C VAL A 401 -41.94 -0.39 -0.15
N ASN A 402 -41.84 -1.21 -1.19
CA ASN A 402 -41.83 -2.65 -1.06
C ASN A 402 -40.85 -3.35 -2.03
N VAL A 403 -40.88 -4.69 -2.07
CA VAL A 403 -39.96 -5.48 -2.91
C VAL A 403 -40.09 -5.14 -4.39
N GLN A 404 -41.25 -4.66 -4.85
CA GLN A 404 -41.45 -4.28 -6.24
C GLN A 404 -40.63 -3.05 -6.62
N ASP A 405 -40.54 -2.04 -5.75
CA ASP A 405 -39.69 -0.85 -5.96
C ASP A 405 -38.20 -1.23 -6.00
N LEU A 406 -37.79 -2.19 -5.17
CA LEU A 406 -36.43 -2.72 -5.20
C LEU A 406 -36.12 -3.43 -6.52
N LEU A 407 -37.02 -4.31 -6.97
CA LEU A 407 -36.79 -5.15 -8.15
C LEU A 407 -36.93 -4.38 -9.45
N ASP A 408 -37.98 -3.57 -9.59
CA ASP A 408 -38.33 -2.90 -10.83
C ASP A 408 -37.71 -1.51 -10.94
N GLY A 409 -37.35 -0.90 -9.81
CA GLY A 409 -36.76 0.44 -9.74
C GLY A 409 -35.24 0.40 -9.62
N ILE A 410 -34.74 -0.13 -8.50
CA ILE A 410 -33.32 -0.05 -8.15
C ILE A 410 -32.50 -1.13 -8.85
N LEU A 411 -32.85 -2.41 -8.67
CA LEU A 411 -32.01 -3.52 -9.15
C LEU A 411 -32.05 -3.70 -10.66
N SER A 412 -33.15 -3.33 -11.31
CA SER A 412 -33.29 -3.33 -12.77
C SER A 412 -32.42 -2.26 -13.46
N ASN A 413 -32.08 -1.18 -12.75
CA ASN A 413 -31.35 -0.03 -13.27
C ASN A 413 -30.04 0.24 -12.48
N PHE A 414 -29.60 -0.71 -11.65
CA PHE A 414 -28.44 -0.54 -10.79
C PHE A 414 -27.18 -0.39 -11.63
N GLY A 415 -26.39 0.65 -11.34
CA GLY A 415 -25.20 0.99 -12.11
C GLY A 415 -25.46 1.74 -13.41
N THR A 416 -26.71 2.14 -13.69
CA THR A 416 -27.03 3.02 -14.82
C THR A 416 -26.95 4.50 -14.42
N ALA A 417 -26.48 5.33 -15.34
CA ALA A 417 -26.57 6.77 -15.25
C ALA A 417 -27.99 7.22 -15.63
N CYS A 418 -28.53 8.20 -14.90
CA CYS A 418 -29.82 8.78 -15.20
C CYS A 418 -29.69 9.71 -16.44
N PRO A 419 -30.59 9.59 -17.46
CA PRO A 419 -30.53 10.39 -18.69
C PRO A 419 -30.65 11.91 -18.50
#